data_AF-A0A1H6ERF5-F1
#
_entry.id   AF-A0A1H6ERF5-F1
#
_cell.length_a   1.000
_cell.length_b   1.000
_cell.length_c   1.000
_cell.angle_alpha   90.00
_cell.angle_beta   90.00
_cell.angle_gamma   90.00
#
_symmetry.space_group_name_H-M   'P 1'
#
loop_
_entity.id
_entity.type
_entity.pdbx_description
1 polymer ?
#
loop_
_entity_poly.entity_id
_entity_poly.type
_entity_poly.pdbx_seq_one_letter_code
_entity_poly.pdbx_strand_id
1 'polypeptide(L)'
;MADEHAETTGRCYACKRTFSYDPKEVELFLIDPETGLPPGITFFGSLRPAKPESVARSADEPVCPDCVDKAKRFHEESNQPPHWDSWPPSKN
;
A
#
# COMPACT_ATOMS: atom_id res chain seq x y z
N MET A 1 -29.25 -17.04 0.86
CA MET A 1 -28.56 -16.58 2.08
C MET A 1 -27.99 -15.23 1.69
N ALA A 2 -28.60 -14.14 2.15
CA ALA A 2 -28.11 -12.81 1.83
C ALA A 2 -26.89 -12.59 2.72
N ASP A 3 -25.70 -12.68 2.13
CA ASP A 3 -24.50 -12.17 2.75
C ASP A 3 -24.74 -10.66 2.89
N GLU A 4 -25.00 -10.24 4.12
CA GLU A 4 -25.25 -8.85 4.46
C GLU A 4 -23.89 -8.15 4.31
N HIS A 5 -23.55 -7.77 3.07
CA HIS A 5 -22.41 -6.93 2.76
C HIS A 5 -22.56 -5.66 3.59
N ALA A 6 -21.84 -5.59 4.70
CA ALA A 6 -21.86 -4.45 5.59
C ALA A 6 -20.98 -3.37 4.94
N GLU A 7 -21.49 -2.77 3.87
CA GLU A 7 -20.81 -1.71 3.15
C GLU A 7 -20.61 -0.54 4.11
N THR A 8 -19.35 -0.27 4.43
CA THR A 8 -18.95 0.92 5.19
C THR A 8 -18.39 1.95 4.23
N THR A 9 -18.45 3.23 4.61
CA THR A 9 -17.86 4.32 3.84
C THR A 9 -16.59 4.78 4.53
N GLY A 10 -15.48 4.85 3.79
CA GLY A 10 -14.23 5.40 4.30
C GLY A 10 -13.44 6.12 3.21
N ARG A 11 -12.28 6.65 3.60
CA ARG A 11 -11.43 7.46 2.72
C ARG A 11 -10.19 6.68 2.36
N CYS A 12 -9.93 6.53 1.07
CA CYS A 12 -8.73 5.85 0.58
C CYS A 12 -7.48 6.56 1.09
N TYR A 13 -6.61 5.83 1.78
CA TYR A 13 -5.37 6.38 2.30
C TYR A 13 -4.47 6.95 1.18
N ALA A 14 -4.43 6.31 0.01
CA ALA A 14 -3.55 6.70 -1.09
C ALA A 14 -4.06 7.91 -1.88
N CYS A 15 -5.29 7.84 -2.44
CA CYS A 15 -5.83 8.91 -3.29
C CYS A 15 -6.75 9.89 -2.56
N LYS A 16 -7.02 9.65 -1.27
CA LYS A 16 -7.89 10.48 -0.42
C LYS A 16 -9.33 10.62 -0.93
N ARG A 17 -9.78 9.77 -1.86
CA ARG A 17 -11.19 9.69 -2.31
C ARG A 17 -12.02 8.91 -1.30
N THR A 18 -13.26 9.34 -1.08
CA THR A 18 -14.24 8.58 -0.32
C THR A 18 -14.81 7.46 -1.19
N PHE A 19 -14.93 6.25 -0.64
CA PHE A 19 -15.50 5.10 -1.31
C PHE A 19 -16.21 4.18 -0.31
N SER A 20 -17.19 3.43 -0.81
CA SER A 20 -17.84 2.37 -0.04
C SER A 20 -17.06 1.07 -0.24
N TYR A 21 -16.91 0.29 0.83
CA TYR A 21 -16.21 -0.99 0.80
C TYR A 21 -16.74 -1.93 1.87
N ASP A 22 -16.55 -3.23 1.67
CA ASP A 22 -16.74 -4.22 2.73
C ASP A 22 -15.47 -4.27 3.60
N PRO A 23 -15.56 -4.04 4.92
CA PRO A 23 -14.40 -4.04 5.81
C PRO A 23 -13.70 -5.40 5.91
N LYS A 24 -14.33 -6.50 5.47
CA LYS A 24 -13.73 -7.85 5.42
C LYS A 24 -12.97 -8.11 4.12
N GLU A 25 -13.29 -7.40 3.04
CA GLU A 25 -12.68 -7.60 1.72
C GLU A 25 -11.70 -6.50 1.31
N VAL A 26 -11.79 -5.32 1.93
CA VAL A 26 -10.91 -4.20 1.62
C VAL A 26 -9.48 -4.45 2.10
N GLU A 27 -8.51 -4.02 1.30
CA GLU A 27 -7.12 -3.94 1.73
C GLU A 27 -6.94 -2.81 2.75
N LEU A 28 -6.49 -3.17 3.94
CA LEU A 28 -6.19 -2.25 5.04
C LEU A 28 -4.68 -2.14 5.21
N PHE A 29 -4.18 -0.92 5.36
CA PHE A 29 -2.78 -0.64 5.65
C PHE A 29 -2.66 -0.05 7.05
N LEU A 30 -1.73 -0.59 7.82
CA LEU A 30 -1.39 -0.03 9.13
C LEU A 30 -0.56 1.25 8.92
N ILE A 31 -1.12 2.40 9.25
CA ILE A 31 -0.52 3.72 9.03
C ILE A 31 -0.33 4.45 10.37
N ASP A 32 0.89 4.96 10.61
CA ASP A 32 1.18 5.86 11.72
C ASP A 32 0.63 7.26 11.38
N PRO A 33 -0.38 7.78 12.12
CA PRO A 33 -1.01 9.06 11.81
C PRO A 33 -0.06 10.26 11.96
N GLU A 34 1.03 10.13 12.73
CA GLU A 34 2.01 11.23 12.86
C GLU A 34 2.84 11.40 11.59
N THR A 35 3.20 10.29 10.95
CA THR A 35 4.07 10.29 9.76
C THR A 35 3.29 10.13 8.47
N GLY A 36 2.04 9.66 8.56
CA GLY A 36 1.23 9.26 7.44
C GLY A 36 1.86 8.12 6.64
N LEU A 37 2.66 7.25 7.25
CA LEU A 37 3.37 6.14 6.62
C LEU A 37 3.22 4.85 7.42
N PRO A 38 3.42 3.67 6.81
CA PRO A 38 3.48 2.43 7.55
C PRO A 38 4.64 2.42 8.56
N PRO A 39 4.44 1.83 9.75
CA PRO A 39 5.51 1.63 10.71
C PRO A 39 6.70 0.92 10.08
N GLY A 40 7.88 1.51 10.23
CA GLY A 40 9.10 0.93 9.68
C GLY A 40 9.39 1.30 8.22
N ILE A 41 8.61 2.19 7.62
CA ILE A 41 8.93 2.80 6.33
C ILE A 41 9.33 4.27 6.54
N THR A 42 10.38 4.71 5.86
CA THR A 42 10.76 6.13 5.79
C THR A 42 10.06 6.82 4.63
N PHE A 43 10.05 8.16 4.65
CA PHE A 43 9.54 8.96 3.54
C PHE A 43 10.21 8.64 2.19
N PHE A 44 11.48 8.22 2.21
CA PHE A 44 12.22 7.81 1.00
C PHE A 44 11.92 6.36 0.57
N GLY A 45 10.96 5.69 1.21
CA GLY A 45 10.63 4.29 0.93
C GLY A 45 11.66 3.29 1.45
N SER A 46 12.63 3.72 2.25
CA SER A 46 13.59 2.81 2.87
C SER A 46 13.01 2.16 4.12
N LEU A 47 13.40 0.92 4.37
CA LEU A 47 13.01 0.19 5.57
C LEU A 47 13.83 0.69 6.77
N ARG A 48 13.15 0.85 7.91
CA ARG A 48 13.74 1.16 9.21
C ARG A 48 13.08 0.29 10.28
N PRO A 49 13.73 0.07 11.43
CA PRO A 49 13.07 -0.56 12.56
C PRO A 49 11.78 0.21 12.94
N ALA A 50 10.65 -0.50 12.98
CA ALA A 50 9.40 0.05 13.46
C ALA A 50 9.54 0.33 14.96
N LYS A 51 9.38 1.59 15.38
CA LYS A 51 9.38 1.95 16.80
C LYS A 51 8.08 1.41 17.43
N PRO A 52 8.14 0.83 18.65
CA PRO A 52 6.93 0.33 19.32
C PRO A 52 5.86 1.43 19.48
N GLU A 53 6.29 2.65 19.76
CA GLU A 53 5.45 3.86 19.82
C GLU A 53 4.66 4.13 18.52
N SER A 54 5.31 3.92 17.36
CA SER A 54 4.70 4.12 16.05
C SER A 54 3.67 3.03 15.76
N VAL A 55 4.02 1.77 16.04
CA VAL A 55 3.10 0.63 15.86
C VAL A 55 1.87 0.79 16.75
N ALA A 56 2.05 1.16 18.01
CA ALA A 56 0.97 1.30 18.98
C ALA A 56 -0.03 2.43 18.64
N ARG A 57 0.42 3.45 17.92
CA ARG A 57 -0.43 4.59 17.50
C ARG A 57 -0.96 4.46 16.08
N SER A 58 -0.52 3.44 15.34
CA SER A 58 -0.97 3.24 13.98
C SER A 58 -2.40 2.73 13.93
N ALA A 59 -3.09 3.07 12.86
CA ALA A 59 -4.45 2.64 12.60
C ALA A 59 -4.55 1.99 11.22
N ASP A 60 -5.47 1.04 11.10
CA ASP A 60 -5.80 0.42 9.82
C ASP A 60 -6.58 1.40 8.95
N GLU A 61 -6.00 1.75 7.81
CA GLU A 61 -6.57 2.69 6.85
C GLU A 61 -6.91 1.96 5.53
N PRO A 62 -8.12 2.16 4.99
CA PRO A 62 -8.56 1.46 3.80
C PRO A 62 -7.93 2.01 2.52
N VAL A 63 -7.63 1.13 1.57
CA VAL A 63 -7.13 1.51 0.25
C VAL A 63 -8.14 1.07 -0.82
N CYS A 64 -8.50 2.01 -1.70
CA CYS A 64 -9.44 1.71 -2.77
C CYS A 64 -8.82 0.74 -3.79
N PRO A 65 -9.62 -0.12 -4.43
CA PRO A 65 -9.12 -1.13 -5.37
C PRO A 65 -8.30 -0.52 -6.51
N ASP A 66 -8.70 0.65 -7.04
CA ASP A 66 -7.90 1.37 -8.06
C ASP A 66 -6.45 1.63 -7.62
N CYS A 67 -6.25 2.00 -6.34
CA CYS A 67 -4.92 2.28 -5.82
C CYS A 67 -4.13 1.00 -5.56
N VAL A 68 -4.80 -0.09 -5.17
CA VAL A 68 -4.20 -1.41 -5.04
C VAL A 68 -3.73 -1.91 -6.40
N ASP A 69 -4.57 -1.84 -7.43
CA ASP A 69 -4.23 -2.25 -8.80
C ASP A 69 -3.08 -1.40 -9.37
N LYS A 70 -3.10 -0.09 -9.12
CA LYS A 70 -2.00 0.79 -9.51
C LYS A 70 -0.68 0.41 -8.82
N ALA A 71 -0.72 0.07 -7.53
CA ALA A 71 0.46 -0.37 -6.80
C ALA A 71 1.00 -1.71 -7.32
N LYS A 72 0.11 -2.67 -7.63
CA LYS A 72 0.47 -3.96 -8.25
C LYS A 72 1.18 -3.75 -9.58
N ARG A 73 0.61 -2.94 -10.47
CA ARG A 73 1.21 -2.63 -11.78
C ARG A 73 2.59 -1.99 -11.64
N PHE A 74 2.74 -1.04 -10.72
CA PHE A 74 4.04 -0.40 -10.47
C PHE A 74 5.09 -1.39 -9.94
N HIS A 75 4.68 -2.33 -9.08
CA HIS A 75 5.57 -3.39 -8.59
C HIS A 75 6.00 -4.34 -9.70
N GLU A 76 5.07 -4.75 -10.57
CA GLU A 76 5.36 -5.57 -11.74
C GLU A 76 6.36 -4.88 -12.69
N GLU A 77 6.13 -3.60 -13.00
CA GLU A 77 7.03 -2.78 -13.83
C GLU A 77 8.41 -2.60 -13.18
N SER A 78 8.48 -2.36 -11.87
CA SER A 78 9.74 -2.17 -11.14
C SER A 78 10.57 -3.46 -11.02
N ASN A 79 9.93 -4.63 -11.06
CA ASN A 79 10.60 -5.93 -11.06
C ASN A 79 11.03 -6.40 -12.45
N GLN A 80 10.65 -5.68 -13.51
CA GLN A 80 11.16 -6.03 -14.85
C GLN A 80 12.64 -5.65 -14.96
N PRO A 81 13.48 -6.55 -15.50
CA PRO A 81 14.84 -6.19 -15.83
C PRO A 81 14.81 -4.98 -16.77
N PRO A 82 15.69 -3.99 -16.57
CA PRO A 82 15.66 -2.77 -17.36
C PRO A 82 15.90 -3.13 -18.84
N HIS A 83 15.03 -2.62 -19.73
CA HIS A 83 15.02 -2.93 -21.17
C HIS A 83 16.18 -2.32 -21.97
N TRP A 84 17.31 -1.98 -21.34
CA TRP A 84 18.45 -1.54 -22.14
C TRP A 84 18.92 -2.75 -22.96
N ASP A 85 19.04 -2.59 -24.27
CA ASP A 85 19.35 -3.62 -25.28
C ASP A 85 20.64 -4.45 -25.01
N SER A 86 21.30 -4.25 -23.87
CA SER A 86 22.58 -4.88 -23.54
C SER A 86 22.69 -5.45 -22.10
N TRP A 87 21.59 -5.62 -21.33
CA TRP A 87 21.64 -6.38 -20.06
C TRP A 87 21.56 -7.89 -20.29
N PRO A 88 22.36 -8.71 -19.56
CA PRO A 88 23.51 -8.32 -18.74
C PRO A 88 24.71 -7.95 -19.61
N PRO A 89 25.65 -7.11 -19.13
CA PRO A 89 26.88 -6.83 -19.88
C PRO A 89 27.62 -8.15 -20.12
N SER A 90 27.69 -8.57 -21.38
CA SER A 90 28.49 -9.72 -21.79
C SER A 90 29.91 -9.52 -21.27
N LYS A 91 30.37 -10.45 -20.41
CA LYS A 91 31.78 -10.52 -20.02
C LYS A 91 32.58 -10.93 -21.25
N ASN A 92 33.18 -9.98 -21.94
CA ASN A 92 34.31 -10.23 -22.83
C ASN A 92 35.60 -10.33 -22.01
#